data_AF-A0A397GKX7-F1
#
_entry.id   AF-A0A397GKX7-F1
#
_cell.length_a   1.000
_cell.length_b   1.000
_cell.length_c   1.000
_cell.angle_alpha   90.00
_cell.angle_beta   90.00
_cell.angle_gamma   90.00
#
_symmetry.space_group_name_H-M   'P 1'
#
loop_
_entity.id
_entity.type
_entity.pdbx_description
1 polymer ?
#
loop_
_entity_poly.entity_id
_entity_poly.type
_entity_poly.pdbx_seq_one_letter_code
_entity_poly.pdbx_strand_id
1 'polypeptide(L)'
;MCHGHAGTIMVAKVAGTDEIVGGYNPLTWDNSTRAYMETNDSFIFSLKNGNIQNSILSRVKDQSGALSYLNSNDQNIYGPHFGNYELAMKSNVSNFTKDKRS
;
A
#
# COMPACT_ATOMS: atom_id res chain seq x y z
N MET A 1 -11.45 2.13 -0.15
CA MET A 1 -10.31 2.42 -1.07
C MET A 1 -10.77 3.33 -2.20
N CYS A 2 -9.87 3.77 -3.07
CA CYS A 2 -10.16 4.61 -4.24
C CYS A 2 -10.68 3.79 -5.44
N HIS A 3 -11.76 3.04 -5.25
CA HIS A 3 -12.32 2.17 -6.31
C HIS A 3 -12.69 2.98 -7.56
N GLY A 4 -12.41 2.42 -8.74
CA GLY A 4 -12.68 3.10 -10.01
C GLY A 4 -11.68 4.19 -10.40
N HIS A 5 -10.65 4.45 -9.58
CA HIS A 5 -9.61 5.42 -9.88
C HIS A 5 -8.26 4.75 -10.16
N ALA A 6 -7.60 5.19 -11.24
CA ALA A 6 -6.24 4.83 -11.63
C ALA A 6 -5.24 5.91 -11.22
N GLY A 7 -3.94 5.60 -11.30
CA GLY A 7 -2.88 6.58 -11.03
C GLY A 7 -2.88 7.12 -9.60
N THR A 8 -3.16 6.26 -8.62
CA THR A 8 -3.28 6.64 -7.21
C THR A 8 -1.97 6.47 -6.46
N ILE A 9 -1.71 7.35 -5.48
CA ILE A 9 -0.60 7.21 -4.53
C ILE A 9 -1.19 6.98 -3.13
N MET A 10 -0.72 5.93 -2.47
CA MET A 10 -0.92 5.71 -1.05
C MET A 10 0.22 6.38 -0.27
N VAL A 11 -0.12 7.12 0.77
CA VAL A 11 0.84 7.74 1.69
C VAL A 11 0.42 7.43 3.12
N ALA A 12 1.35 6.92 3.93
CA ALA A 12 1.14 6.63 5.34
C ALA A 12 2.34 7.14 6.16
N LYS A 13 2.06 7.79 7.29
CA LYS A 13 3.09 8.17 8.28
C LYS A 13 3.19 7.08 9.34
N VAL A 14 4.41 6.64 9.63
CA VAL A 14 4.67 5.67 10.70
C VAL A 14 4.62 6.39 12.05
N ALA A 15 3.71 5.95 12.93
CA ALA A 15 3.52 6.53 14.25
C ALA A 15 4.82 6.51 15.08
N GLY A 16 5.06 7.58 15.85
CA GLY A 16 6.28 7.72 16.66
C GLY A 16 7.55 8.01 15.87
N THR A 17 7.48 8.18 14.54
CA THR A 17 8.65 8.48 13.68
C THR A 17 8.34 9.60 12.68
N ASP A 18 9.39 10.07 12.00
CA ASP A 18 9.28 10.98 10.85
C ASP A 18 9.28 10.25 9.50
N GLU A 19 9.13 8.93 9.51
CA GLU A 19 9.09 8.11 8.30
C GLU A 19 7.71 8.13 7.65
N ILE A 20 7.71 8.33 6.32
CA ILE A 20 6.55 8.24 5.45
C ILE A 20 6.78 7.06 4.51
N VAL A 21 5.85 6.11 4.48
CA VAL A 21 5.86 4.99 3.53
C VAL A 21 4.69 5.10 2.58
N GLY A 22 4.83 4.53 1.38
CA GLY A 22 3.78 4.60 0.40
C GLY A 22 4.04 3.78 -0.85
N GLY A 23 3.07 3.82 -1.75
CA GLY A 23 3.15 3.10 -3.01
C GLY A 23 2.25 3.72 -4.06
N TYR A 24 2.63 3.58 -5.32
CA TYR A 24 1.88 4.06 -6.48
C TYR A 24 1.23 2.89 -7.20
N ASN A 25 -0.09 2.99 -7.39
CA ASN A 25 -0.84 2.08 -8.23
C ASN A 25 -1.24 2.81 -9.53
N PRO A 26 -0.67 2.45 -10.69
CA PRO A 26 -1.04 3.01 -11.98
C PRO A 26 -2.41 2.56 -12.48
N LEU A 27 -2.90 1.41 -12.00
CA LEU A 27 -4.13 0.77 -12.48
C LEU A 27 -5.35 1.20 -11.66
N THR A 28 -6.53 0.97 -12.23
CA THR A 28 -7.82 1.22 -11.56
C THR A 28 -8.05 0.19 -10.46
N TRP A 29 -8.28 0.64 -9.22
CA TRP A 29 -8.65 -0.27 -8.12
C TRP A 29 -10.00 -0.96 -8.36
N ASP A 30 -10.00 -2.28 -8.28
CA ASP A 30 -11.19 -3.13 -8.28
C ASP A 30 -11.26 -3.96 -6.99
N ASN A 31 -12.48 -4.23 -6.52
CA ASN A 31 -12.77 -5.05 -5.35
C ASN A 31 -13.80 -6.17 -5.64
N SER A 32 -14.12 -6.41 -6.90
CA SER A 32 -15.05 -7.45 -7.33
C SER A 32 -14.54 -8.85 -6.99
N THR A 33 -13.24 -9.08 -7.19
CA THR A 33 -12.58 -10.37 -6.98
C THR A 33 -11.18 -10.19 -6.40
N ARG A 34 -10.64 -11.25 -5.80
CA ARG A 34 -9.24 -11.28 -5.38
C ARG A 34 -8.37 -11.56 -6.59
N ALA A 35 -7.39 -10.72 -6.85
CA ALA A 35 -6.51 -10.86 -8.00
C ALA A 35 -5.10 -10.33 -7.70
N TYR A 36 -4.11 -10.90 -8.38
CA TYR A 36 -2.81 -10.25 -8.57
C TYR A 36 -2.88 -9.43 -9.85
N MET A 37 -2.37 -8.21 -9.80
CA MET A 37 -2.40 -7.32 -10.94
C MET A 37 -0.99 -7.04 -11.42
N GLU A 38 -0.83 -7.17 -12.73
CA GLU A 38 0.44 -6.98 -13.38
C GLU A 38 0.67 -5.52 -13.76
N THR A 39 1.84 -4.98 -13.40
CA THR A 39 2.28 -3.67 -13.88
C THR A 39 3.77 -3.48 -13.63
N ASN A 40 4.45 -2.77 -14.54
CA ASN A 40 5.84 -2.34 -14.38
C ASN A 40 5.96 -0.93 -13.79
N ASP A 41 4.87 -0.16 -13.81
CA ASP A 41 4.90 1.26 -13.46
C ASP A 41 4.63 1.50 -11.97
N SER A 42 4.23 0.46 -11.24
CA SER A 42 4.11 0.50 -9.78
C SER A 42 5.47 0.68 -9.11
N PHE A 43 5.46 1.33 -7.94
CA PHE A 43 6.62 1.46 -7.08
C PHE A 43 6.17 1.64 -5.63
N ILE A 44 7.05 1.27 -4.71
CA ILE A 44 6.91 1.58 -3.29
C ILE A 44 8.03 2.52 -2.86
N PHE A 45 7.79 3.27 -1.80
CA PHE A 45 8.79 4.19 -1.28
C PHE A 45 8.75 4.27 0.25
N SER A 46 9.91 4.62 0.80
CA SER A 46 10.07 5.13 2.15
C SER A 46 10.80 6.47 2.06
N LEU A 47 10.12 7.54 2.45
CA LEU A 47 10.68 8.87 2.58
C LEU A 47 10.98 9.10 4.06
N LYS A 48 12.22 9.45 4.35
CA LYS A 48 12.64 9.73 5.72
C LYS A 48 12.98 11.20 5.87
N ASN A 49 12.59 11.77 7.00
CA ASN A 49 12.87 13.14 7.38
C ASN A 49 13.56 13.19 8.75
N GLY A 50 14.25 14.28 9.06
CA GLY A 50 14.94 14.47 10.35
C GLY A 50 16.21 13.61 10.50
N ASN A 51 16.27 12.79 11.56
CA ASN A 51 17.49 12.07 11.96
C ASN A 51 17.80 10.82 11.15
N ILE A 52 16.84 10.29 10.38
CA ILE A 52 17.07 9.09 9.58
C ILE A 52 17.52 9.48 8.18
N GLN A 53 18.70 9.01 7.80
CA GLN A 53 19.32 9.30 6.51
C GLN A 53 18.86 8.30 5.45
N ASN A 54 18.67 8.79 4.22
CA ASN A 54 18.30 8.07 3.00
C ASN A 54 16.81 7.73 2.83
N SER A 55 16.24 8.23 1.73
CA SER A 55 14.96 7.78 1.19
C SER A 55 15.17 6.64 0.20
N ILE A 56 14.18 5.75 0.10
CA ILE A 56 14.20 4.59 -0.80
C ILE A 56 13.02 4.69 -1.75
N LEU A 57 13.29 4.47 -3.03
CA LEU A 57 12.30 4.25 -4.08
C LEU A 57 12.57 2.87 -4.70
N SER A 58 11.65 1.93 -4.52
CA SER A 58 11.76 0.57 -5.05
C SER A 58 10.76 0.37 -6.18
N ARG A 59 11.25 0.00 -7.35
CA ARG A 59 10.43 -0.32 -8.54
C ARG A 59 10.24 -1.82 -8.68
N VAL A 60 9.17 -2.20 -9.36
CA VAL A 60 8.81 -3.59 -9.62
C VAL A 60 9.96 -4.34 -10.31
N LYS A 61 10.26 -5.56 -9.82
CA LYS A 61 11.16 -6.53 -10.47
C LYS A 61 10.40 -7.69 -11.10
N ASP A 62 9.35 -8.15 -10.41
CA ASP A 62 8.42 -9.15 -10.92
C ASP A 62 7.05 -8.51 -11.11
N GLN A 63 6.67 -8.33 -12.38
CA GLN A 63 5.42 -7.67 -12.73
C GLN A 63 4.20 -8.50 -12.35
N SER A 64 4.28 -9.84 -12.31
CA SER A 64 3.12 -10.72 -12.19
C SER A 64 2.36 -10.58 -10.86
N GLY A 65 3.03 -10.07 -9.83
CA GLY A 65 2.49 -9.83 -8.49
C GLY A 65 2.73 -8.41 -7.97
N ALA A 66 2.87 -7.43 -8.88
CA ALA A 66 3.19 -6.05 -8.53
C ALA A 66 2.15 -5.42 -7.59
N LEU A 67 0.89 -5.82 -7.71
CA LEU A 67 -0.20 -5.38 -6.85
C LEU A 67 -1.09 -6.58 -6.49
N SER A 68 -1.77 -6.49 -5.36
CA SER A 68 -2.78 -7.47 -4.97
C SER A 68 -4.08 -6.75 -4.62
N TYR A 69 -5.12 -7.10 -5.37
CA TYR A 69 -6.47 -6.59 -5.16
C TYR A 69 -7.24 -7.62 -4.34
N LEU A 70 -7.95 -7.10 -3.35
CA LEU A 70 -8.72 -7.90 -2.41
C LEU A 70 -10.20 -7.66 -2.67
N ASN A 71 -11.00 -8.70 -2.49
CA ASN A 71 -12.44 -8.56 -2.59
C ASN A 71 -12.99 -7.72 -1.43
N SER A 72 -14.24 -7.28 -1.54
CA SER A 72 -14.91 -6.45 -0.53
C SER A 72 -14.94 -7.06 0.88
N ASN A 73 -14.95 -8.40 1.02
CA ASN A 73 -14.97 -9.07 2.33
C ASN A 73 -13.63 -8.91 3.06
N ASP A 74 -12.52 -9.04 2.34
CA ASP A 74 -11.16 -8.96 2.88
C ASP A 74 -10.73 -7.51 3.17
N GLN A 75 -11.33 -6.53 2.49
CA GLN A 75 -10.98 -5.11 2.64
C GLN A 75 -11.34 -4.49 4.01
N ASN A 76 -12.11 -5.20 4.84
CA ASN A 76 -12.33 -4.81 6.22
C ASN A 76 -11.10 -5.04 7.12
N ILE A 77 -10.18 -5.89 6.66
CA ILE A 77 -8.98 -6.30 7.39
C ILE A 77 -7.71 -5.78 6.71
N TYR A 78 -7.73 -5.69 5.38
CA TYR A 78 -6.56 -5.35 4.59
C TYR A 78 -6.78 -4.06 3.78
N GLY A 79 -5.74 -3.23 3.75
CA GLY A 79 -5.66 -2.07 2.89
C GLY A 79 -4.95 -2.38 1.57
N PRO A 80 -4.39 -1.34 0.92
CA PRO A 80 -3.53 -1.49 -0.25
C PRO A 80 -2.35 -2.45 -0.01
N HIS A 81 -2.02 -3.18 -1.08
CA HIS A 81 -1.05 -4.27 -1.05
C HIS A 81 -0.19 -4.24 -2.34
N PHE A 82 1.11 -4.01 -2.17
CA PHE A 82 2.09 -3.83 -3.24
C PHE A 82 3.23 -4.85 -3.13
N GLY A 83 3.76 -5.28 -4.28
CA GLY A 83 4.99 -6.06 -4.40
C GLY A 83 4.97 -7.39 -3.64
N ASN A 84 3.90 -8.18 -3.76
CA ASN A 84 3.76 -9.48 -3.06
C ASN A 84 4.15 -9.43 -1.55
N TYR A 85 3.45 -8.61 -0.77
CA TYR A 85 3.65 -8.35 0.66
C TYR A 85 4.89 -7.52 1.03
N GLU A 86 5.60 -6.93 0.07
CA GLU A 86 6.65 -5.94 0.36
C GLU A 86 6.10 -4.69 1.07
N LEU A 87 4.90 -4.24 0.70
CA LEU A 87 4.17 -3.20 1.43
C LEU A 87 2.68 -3.55 1.50
N ALA A 88 2.21 -3.86 2.72
CA ALA A 88 0.81 -4.19 2.98
C ALA A 88 0.33 -3.51 4.24
N MET A 89 -0.88 -2.96 4.20
CA MET A 89 -1.59 -2.51 5.39
C MET A 89 -2.60 -3.57 5.85
N LYS A 90 -2.61 -3.88 7.14
CA LYS A 90 -3.54 -4.83 7.75
C LYS A 90 -3.92 -4.36 9.14
N SER A 91 -5.22 -4.36 9.45
CA SER A 91 -5.72 -4.15 10.81
C SER A 91 -7.05 -4.86 10.99
N ASN A 92 -7.29 -5.43 12.17
CA ASN A 92 -8.61 -5.96 12.53
C ASN A 92 -9.57 -4.85 13.01
N VAL A 93 -9.11 -3.60 13.06
CA VAL A 93 -9.94 -2.43 13.37
C VAL A 93 -10.02 -1.51 12.15
N SER A 94 -11.24 -1.11 11.79
CA SER A 94 -11.48 -0.15 10.71
C SER A 94 -11.24 1.30 11.15
N ASN A 95 -11.29 1.56 12.45
CA ASN A 95 -11.03 2.87 13.02
C ASN A 95 -9.66 2.88 13.71
N PHE A 96 -8.65 3.37 12.99
CA PHE A 96 -7.27 3.48 13.48
C PHE A 96 -7.12 4.40 14.69
N THR A 97 -8.05 5.32 14.95
CA THR A 97 -8.00 6.14 16.19
C THR A 97 -8.36 5.36 17.45
N LYS A 98 -8.91 4.16 17.30
CA LYS A 98 -9.25 3.25 18.39
C LYS A 98 -8.25 2.12 18.55
N ASP A 99 -7.23 2.04 17.69
CA ASP A 99 -6.18 1.04 17.85
C ASP A 99 -5.29 1.43 19.03
N LYS A 100 -5.26 0.57 20.05
CA LYS A 100 -4.41 0.74 21.24
C LYS A 100 -3.14 -0.08 21.18
N ARG A 101 -2.88 -0.77 20.05
CA ARG A 101 -1.73 -1.65 19.84
C ARG A 101 -0.65 -1.04 18.94
N SER A 102 -0.87 0.17 18.43
CA SER A 102 0.08 0.94 17.62
C SER A 102 1.03 1.78 18.46
#